data_AF-A0A1Y5EER9-F1
#
_entry.id   AF-A0A1Y5EER9-F1
#
_cell.length_a   1.000
_cell.length_b   1.000
_cell.length_c   1.000
_cell.angle_alpha   90.00
_cell.angle_beta   90.00
_cell.angle_gamma   90.00
#
_symmetry.space_group_name_H-M   'P 1'
#
loop_
_entity.id
_entity.type
_entity.pdbx_description
1 polymer ?
#
loop_
_entity_poly.entity_id
_entity_poly.type
_entity_poly.pdbx_seq_one_letter_code
_entity_poly.pdbx_strand_id
1 'polypeptide(L)'
;MILAAISISAGFNNVASGGSCGYVDEEIFIRIASHENGRIELEPAYGDLITVSTSEFVSYLSASAPILPIRNDYYNLSVRRHTSGGCSPFAITNISKLEIPNLRLNPTEPQLYSGAFVLAEAKSCVIIQREKPCLEDLTIETSFDMAQRDILSHIMPRSIHHCSPASLKMVWTEIDPAPNEKRFISCVKNLEDEDVAIEFSIREKGDKRLLLRKIFKSL
;
A
#
# COMPACT_ATOMS: atom_id res chain seq x y z
N MET A 1 -39.06 -42.98 11.95
CA MET A 1 -39.14 -42.38 10.61
C MET A 1 -37.71 -42.29 10.10
N ILE A 2 -37.46 -42.92 8.95
CA ILE A 2 -36.15 -43.36 8.45
C ILE A 2 -35.39 -42.22 7.75
N LEU A 3 -34.07 -42.18 7.93
CA LEU A 3 -33.12 -41.37 7.14
C LEU A 3 -33.23 -41.68 5.64
N ALA A 4 -33.19 -40.66 4.79
CA ALA A 4 -32.72 -40.81 3.42
C ALA A 4 -31.83 -39.62 3.05
N ALA A 5 -30.53 -39.89 2.99
CA ALA A 5 -29.52 -39.04 2.39
C ALA A 5 -29.84 -38.88 0.89
N ILE A 6 -29.86 -37.64 0.41
CA ILE A 6 -29.94 -37.38 -1.03
C ILE A 6 -28.52 -37.37 -1.56
N SER A 7 -28.08 -38.53 -2.01
CA SER A 7 -26.94 -38.71 -2.90
C SER A 7 -27.30 -38.11 -4.26
N ILE A 8 -26.69 -36.98 -4.65
CA ILE A 8 -26.76 -36.51 -6.03
C ILE A 8 -25.65 -37.24 -6.80
N SER A 9 -26.07 -38.29 -7.48
CA SER A 9 -25.29 -39.03 -8.46
C SER A 9 -24.93 -38.12 -9.65
N ALA A 10 -23.67 -38.27 -10.10
CA ALA A 10 -23.14 -37.65 -11.29
C ALA A 10 -23.97 -38.04 -12.53
N GLY A 11 -24.76 -37.10 -13.04
CA GLY A 11 -25.28 -37.15 -14.40
C GLY A 11 -24.19 -36.65 -15.34
N PHE A 12 -23.49 -37.58 -15.99
CA PHE A 12 -22.68 -37.28 -17.18
C PHE A 12 -23.62 -36.85 -18.31
N ASN A 13 -23.91 -35.55 -18.37
CA ASN A 13 -24.35 -34.93 -19.60
C ASN A 13 -23.10 -34.48 -20.35
N ASN A 14 -22.99 -34.94 -21.60
CA ASN A 14 -22.01 -34.49 -22.58
C ASN A 14 -22.11 -32.96 -22.72
N VAL A 15 -21.35 -32.21 -21.92
CA VAL A 15 -21.09 -30.80 -22.20
C VAL A 15 -19.99 -30.79 -23.24
N ALA A 16 -20.29 -30.19 -24.38
CA ALA A 16 -19.34 -29.92 -25.44
C ALA A 16 -18.03 -29.37 -24.85
N SER A 17 -16.97 -30.18 -24.91
CA SER A 17 -15.60 -29.73 -24.83
C SER A 17 -15.38 -28.74 -25.98
N GLY A 18 -15.02 -27.48 -25.68
CA GLY A 18 -14.62 -26.53 -26.73
C GLY A 18 -14.96 -25.05 -26.54
N GLY A 19 -15.47 -24.60 -25.39
CA GLY A 19 -15.54 -23.17 -25.08
C GLY A 19 -14.27 -22.70 -24.40
N SER A 20 -13.51 -21.77 -25.00
CA SER A 20 -12.44 -21.08 -24.28
C SER A 20 -13.07 -20.25 -23.16
N CYS A 21 -12.64 -20.46 -21.91
CA CYS A 21 -13.03 -19.60 -20.81
C CYS A 21 -12.56 -18.17 -21.13
N GLY A 22 -13.51 -17.25 -21.32
CA GLY A 22 -13.18 -15.83 -21.41
C GLY A 22 -12.60 -15.36 -20.08
N TYR A 23 -11.57 -14.52 -20.13
CA TYR A 23 -10.97 -13.95 -18.94
C TYR A 23 -10.53 -12.51 -19.16
N VAL A 24 -10.41 -11.78 -18.06
CA VAL A 24 -9.79 -10.46 -17.97
C VAL A 24 -8.63 -10.57 -16.99
N ASP A 25 -7.45 -10.17 -17.43
CA ASP A 25 -6.28 -10.04 -16.57
C ASP A 25 -6.27 -8.63 -15.96
N GLU A 26 -5.95 -8.55 -14.68
CA GLU A 26 -6.00 -7.33 -13.87
C GLU A 26 -4.80 -7.30 -12.91
N GLU A 27 -4.28 -6.10 -12.63
CA GLU A 27 -3.28 -5.88 -11.59
C GLU A 27 -3.89 -5.16 -10.39
N ILE A 28 -3.72 -5.75 -9.21
CA ILE A 28 -4.27 -5.26 -7.95
C ILE A 28 -3.12 -4.91 -7.01
N PHE A 29 -3.13 -3.68 -6.49
CA PHE A 29 -2.22 -3.27 -5.41
C PHE A 29 -2.68 -3.93 -4.12
N ILE A 30 -1.75 -4.60 -3.44
CA ILE A 30 -2.02 -5.26 -2.17
C ILE A 30 -1.01 -4.86 -1.09
N ARG A 31 -1.43 -4.97 0.17
CA ARG A 31 -0.57 -4.91 1.35
C ARG A 31 -0.65 -6.22 2.13
N ILE A 32 0.47 -6.65 2.70
CA ILE A 32 0.49 -7.77 3.66
C ILE A 32 -0.11 -7.29 4.98
N ALA A 33 -1.36 -7.65 5.26
CA ALA A 33 -2.07 -7.26 6.48
C ALA A 33 -1.58 -8.05 7.70
N SER A 34 -1.36 -9.35 7.51
CA SER A 34 -0.82 -10.27 8.51
C SER A 34 -0.06 -11.44 7.87
N HIS A 35 0.82 -12.06 8.66
CA HIS A 35 1.52 -13.29 8.30
C HIS A 35 1.71 -14.11 9.58
N GLU A 36 0.80 -15.04 9.82
CA GLU A 36 0.74 -15.84 11.05
C GLU A 36 0.38 -17.29 10.74
N ASN A 37 1.00 -18.25 11.43
CA ASN A 37 0.66 -19.68 11.34
C ASN A 37 0.67 -20.25 9.91
N GLY A 38 1.56 -19.77 9.04
CA GLY A 38 1.67 -20.21 7.64
C GLY A 38 0.55 -19.69 6.71
N ARG A 39 -0.25 -18.72 7.18
CA ARG A 39 -1.25 -18.00 6.40
C ARG A 39 -0.80 -16.56 6.20
N ILE A 40 -1.05 -16.03 5.02
CA ILE A 40 -0.76 -14.64 4.66
C ILE A 40 -2.08 -14.01 4.24
N GLU A 41 -2.39 -12.89 4.89
CA GLU A 41 -3.55 -12.08 4.58
C GLU A 41 -3.12 -10.89 3.71
N LEU A 42 -3.72 -10.82 2.52
CA LEU A 42 -3.47 -9.79 1.52
C LEU A 42 -4.68 -8.83 1.55
N GLU A 43 -4.44 -7.59 1.91
CA GLU A 43 -5.43 -6.51 1.81
C GLU A 43 -5.31 -5.89 0.41
N PRO A 44 -6.33 -6.00 -0.46
CA PRO A 44 -6.33 -5.35 -1.76
C PRO A 44 -6.79 -3.90 -1.69
N ALA A 45 -6.51 -3.14 -2.75
CA ALA A 45 -7.03 -1.78 -2.92
C ALA A 45 -8.58 -1.71 -3.03
N TYR A 46 -9.22 -2.82 -3.35
CA TYR A 46 -10.68 -2.96 -3.42
C TYR A 46 -11.08 -4.42 -3.29
N GLY A 47 -12.29 -4.65 -2.77
CA GLY A 47 -12.82 -5.98 -2.51
C GLY A 47 -12.39 -6.54 -1.16
N ASP A 48 -12.60 -7.84 -0.98
CA ASP A 48 -12.36 -8.52 0.29
C ASP A 48 -10.91 -8.96 0.46
N LEU A 49 -10.52 -9.15 1.72
CA LEU A 49 -9.22 -9.70 2.11
C LEU A 49 -8.99 -11.08 1.48
N ILE A 50 -7.84 -11.27 0.86
CA ILE A 50 -7.45 -12.54 0.23
C ILE A 50 -6.53 -13.29 1.18
N THR A 51 -6.85 -14.53 1.50
CA THR A 51 -5.99 -15.39 2.32
C THR A 51 -5.35 -16.45 1.46
N VAL A 52 -4.03 -16.58 1.56
CA VAL A 52 -3.26 -17.65 0.91
C VAL A 52 -2.33 -18.32 1.91
N SER A 53 -1.96 -19.57 1.66
CA SER A 53 -0.87 -20.21 2.40
C SER A 53 0.49 -19.60 2.00
N THR A 54 1.48 -19.70 2.88
CA THR A 54 2.86 -19.32 2.56
C THR A 54 3.38 -20.06 1.32
N SER A 55 3.03 -21.33 1.15
CA SER A 55 3.40 -22.11 -0.05
C SER A 55 2.79 -21.56 -1.33
N GLU A 56 1.51 -21.20 -1.31
CA GLU A 56 0.85 -20.60 -2.48
C GLU A 56 1.46 -19.24 -2.80
N PHE A 57 1.66 -18.37 -1.81
CA PHE A 57 2.29 -17.07 -2.00
C PHE A 57 3.67 -17.19 -2.66
N VAL A 58 4.52 -18.09 -2.15
CA VAL A 58 5.86 -18.34 -2.71
C VAL A 58 5.76 -18.90 -4.13
N SER A 59 4.77 -19.75 -4.43
CA SER A 59 4.59 -20.31 -5.77
C SER A 59 4.21 -19.26 -6.82
N TYR A 60 3.61 -18.15 -6.41
CA TYR A 60 3.25 -17.04 -7.29
C TYR A 60 4.30 -15.93 -7.34
N LEU A 61 5.32 -15.96 -6.48
CA LEU A 61 6.30 -14.88 -6.38
C LEU A 61 7.24 -14.89 -7.60
N SER A 62 7.36 -13.74 -8.27
CA SER A 62 8.16 -13.59 -9.50
C SER A 62 9.68 -13.70 -9.32
N ALA A 63 10.17 -13.85 -8.09
CA ALA A 63 11.60 -13.80 -7.73
C ALA A 63 12.20 -15.17 -7.39
N SER A 64 13.46 -15.38 -7.78
CA SER A 64 14.18 -16.66 -7.72
C SER A 64 14.56 -17.14 -6.31
N ALA A 65 14.23 -16.39 -5.25
CA ALA A 65 14.49 -16.78 -3.87
C ALA A 65 13.26 -16.47 -2.99
N PRO A 66 12.79 -17.43 -2.17
CA PRO A 66 11.66 -17.22 -1.28
C PRO A 66 12.06 -16.26 -0.16
N ILE A 67 11.65 -15.00 -0.28
CA ILE A 67 11.67 -14.04 0.83
C ILE A 67 10.29 -14.09 1.46
N LEU A 68 10.23 -14.45 2.74
CA LEU A 68 8.96 -14.41 3.49
C LEU A 68 8.45 -12.97 3.53
N PRO A 69 7.16 -12.74 3.23
CA PRO A 69 6.59 -11.41 3.28
C PRO A 69 6.61 -10.87 4.71
N ILE A 70 6.89 -9.57 4.83
CA ILE A 70 6.84 -8.85 6.10
C ILE A 70 5.50 -8.09 6.16
N ARG A 71 4.91 -7.98 7.35
CA ARG A 71 3.72 -7.16 7.56
C ARG A 71 3.94 -5.74 7.05
N ASN A 72 2.95 -5.18 6.38
CA ASN A 72 3.00 -3.88 5.70
C ASN A 72 3.92 -3.81 4.48
N ASP A 73 4.44 -4.92 3.97
CA ASP A 73 5.00 -4.95 2.61
C ASP A 73 3.88 -4.78 1.57
N TYR A 74 4.23 -4.19 0.43
CA TYR A 74 3.31 -3.94 -0.68
C TYR A 74 3.74 -4.73 -1.92
N TYR A 75 2.75 -5.23 -2.66
CA TYR A 75 2.96 -6.04 -3.85
C TYR A 75 1.93 -5.69 -4.93
N ASN A 76 2.27 -5.98 -6.17
CA ASN A 76 1.32 -6.10 -7.27
C ASN A 76 0.90 -7.57 -7.41
N LEU A 77 -0.40 -7.77 -7.38
CA LEU A 77 -1.04 -9.06 -7.59
C LEU A 77 -1.63 -9.09 -9.00
N SER A 78 -1.06 -9.91 -9.88
CA SER A 78 -1.66 -10.19 -11.18
C SER A 78 -2.73 -11.27 -11.01
N VAL A 79 -3.96 -10.94 -11.39
CA VAL A 79 -5.12 -11.83 -11.25
C VAL A 79 -5.79 -12.04 -12.60
N ARG A 80 -6.35 -13.23 -12.76
CA ARG A 80 -7.20 -13.60 -13.88
C ARG A 80 -8.62 -13.82 -13.39
N ARG A 81 -9.56 -13.01 -13.87
CA ARG A 81 -10.99 -13.15 -13.58
C ARG A 81 -11.69 -13.77 -14.78
N HIS A 82 -12.31 -14.93 -14.59
CA HIS A 82 -13.04 -15.57 -15.67
C HIS A 82 -14.45 -15.00 -15.79
N THR A 83 -14.88 -14.69 -17.02
CA THR A 83 -16.15 -14.03 -17.31
C THR A 83 -17.29 -15.02 -17.60
N SER A 84 -16.99 -16.32 -17.69
CA SER A 84 -17.94 -17.40 -17.96
C SER A 84 -18.17 -18.27 -16.73
N GLY A 85 -19.44 -18.52 -16.37
CA GLY A 85 -19.85 -19.21 -15.13
C GLY A 85 -19.48 -20.70 -14.99
N GLY A 86 -18.72 -21.27 -15.93
CA GLY A 86 -18.22 -22.65 -15.86
C GLY A 86 -16.73 -22.78 -15.48
N CYS A 87 -16.03 -21.67 -15.24
CA CYS A 87 -14.59 -21.63 -14.98
C CYS A 87 -14.32 -21.08 -13.56
N SER A 88 -13.13 -21.33 -13.00
CA SER A 88 -12.78 -20.75 -11.67
C SER A 88 -12.95 -19.23 -11.73
N PRO A 89 -13.72 -18.59 -10.84
CA PRO A 89 -14.02 -17.16 -10.96
C PRO A 89 -12.78 -16.27 -10.82
N PHE A 90 -11.74 -16.78 -10.16
CA PHE A 90 -10.54 -16.03 -9.79
C PHE A 90 -9.31 -16.93 -9.76
N ALA A 91 -8.19 -16.46 -10.29
CA ALA A 91 -6.89 -17.10 -10.16
C ALA A 91 -5.79 -16.05 -10.00
N ILE A 92 -4.90 -16.26 -9.04
CA ILE A 92 -3.66 -15.49 -8.92
C ILE A 92 -2.66 -16.09 -9.90
N THR A 93 -2.07 -15.26 -10.75
CA THR A 93 -1.11 -15.70 -11.76
C THR A 93 0.31 -15.30 -11.40
N ASN A 94 0.49 -14.17 -10.69
CA ASN A 94 1.79 -13.65 -10.32
C ASN A 94 1.70 -12.69 -9.13
N ILE A 95 2.76 -12.63 -8.32
CA ILE A 95 2.97 -11.67 -7.25
C ILE A 95 4.35 -11.04 -7.43
N SER A 96 4.41 -9.71 -7.52
CA SER A 96 5.67 -8.96 -7.60
C SER A 96 5.74 -7.91 -6.50
N LYS A 97 6.90 -7.79 -5.84
CA LYS A 97 7.08 -6.81 -4.76
C LYS A 97 7.16 -5.41 -5.34
N LEU A 98 6.46 -4.45 -4.72
CA LEU A 98 6.55 -3.04 -5.07
C LEU A 98 7.82 -2.45 -4.45
N GLU A 99 8.77 -2.09 -5.31
CA GLU A 99 10.05 -1.53 -4.88
C GLU A 99 10.44 -0.33 -5.75
N ILE A 100 10.83 0.76 -5.08
CA ILE A 100 11.52 1.90 -5.70
C ILE A 100 12.83 2.06 -4.92
N PRO A 101 13.99 2.18 -5.60
CA PRO A 101 15.27 2.34 -4.92
C PRO A 101 15.25 3.47 -3.88
N ASN A 102 15.68 3.15 -2.65
CA ASN A 102 15.74 4.02 -1.47
C ASN A 102 14.40 4.60 -0.97
N LEU A 103 13.27 4.09 -1.47
CA LEU A 103 11.96 4.43 -0.95
C LEU A 103 11.44 3.28 -0.07
N ARG A 104 11.08 3.61 1.17
CA ARG A 104 10.45 2.66 2.08
C ARG A 104 8.94 2.86 2.11
N LEU A 105 8.20 1.83 1.70
CA LEU A 105 6.74 1.80 1.78
C LEU A 105 6.23 1.21 3.10
N ASN A 106 7.10 0.49 3.81
CA ASN A 106 6.85 -0.12 5.11
C ASN A 106 7.65 0.61 6.23
N PRO A 107 7.35 1.89 6.54
CA PRO A 107 8.04 2.61 7.61
C PRO A 107 7.92 1.87 8.94
N THR A 108 8.94 1.96 9.79
CA THR A 108 8.89 1.36 11.12
C THR A 108 8.07 2.22 12.07
N GLU A 109 7.60 1.65 13.18
CA GLU A 109 6.87 2.41 14.22
C GLU A 109 7.62 3.68 14.70
N PRO A 110 8.95 3.66 14.95
CA PRO A 110 9.69 4.89 15.24
C PRO A 110 9.66 5.92 14.11
N GLN A 111 9.65 5.49 12.85
CA GLN A 111 9.54 6.40 11.70
C GLN A 111 8.15 7.01 11.61
N LEU A 112 7.10 6.24 11.87
CA LEU A 112 5.72 6.74 11.96
C LEU A 112 5.59 7.76 13.09
N TYR A 113 6.05 7.43 14.30
CA TYR A 113 6.02 8.38 15.42
C TYR A 113 6.76 9.69 15.11
N SER A 114 7.97 9.58 14.56
CA SER A 114 8.79 10.74 14.23
C SER A 114 8.18 11.59 13.10
N GLY A 115 7.57 10.95 12.11
CA GLY A 115 6.89 11.67 11.01
C GLY A 115 5.65 12.42 11.49
N ALA A 116 4.87 11.87 12.44
CA ALA A 116 3.74 12.59 13.04
C ALA A 116 4.20 13.87 13.75
N PHE A 117 5.31 13.81 14.49
CA PHE A 117 5.91 14.98 15.13
C PHE A 117 6.36 16.02 14.10
N VAL A 118 7.12 15.61 13.08
CA VAL A 118 7.56 16.51 11.99
C VAL A 118 6.38 17.19 11.31
N LEU A 119 5.30 16.44 11.09
CA LEU A 119 4.11 16.95 10.43
C LEU A 119 3.35 17.97 11.31
N ALA A 120 3.28 17.75 12.63
CA ALA A 120 2.70 18.70 13.57
C ALA A 120 3.51 20.00 13.68
N GLU A 121 4.83 19.90 13.70
CA GLU A 121 5.75 21.05 13.68
C GLU A 121 5.61 21.84 12.37
N ALA A 122 5.65 21.15 11.22
CA ALA A 122 5.46 21.76 9.91
C ALA A 122 4.12 22.50 9.81
N LYS A 123 3.03 21.89 10.30
CA LYS A 123 1.69 22.52 10.35
C LYS A 123 1.70 23.79 11.18
N SER A 124 2.28 23.75 12.38
CA SER A 124 2.39 24.91 13.27
C SER A 124 3.18 26.03 12.63
N CYS A 125 4.26 25.69 11.93
CA CYS A 125 5.09 26.60 11.18
C CYS A 125 4.34 27.37 10.09
N VAL A 126 3.53 26.66 9.30
CA VAL A 126 2.72 27.27 8.24
C VAL A 126 1.63 28.18 8.81
N ILE A 127 0.94 27.76 9.87
CA ILE A 127 -0.17 28.52 10.47
C ILE A 127 0.32 29.84 11.09
N ILE A 128 1.48 29.83 11.75
CA ILE A 128 1.99 31.00 12.49
C ILE A 128 2.71 32.00 11.54
N GLN A 129 2.81 31.69 10.23
CA GLN A 129 3.46 32.53 9.20
C GLN A 129 4.90 32.97 9.54
N ARG A 130 5.62 32.19 10.36
CA ARG A 130 7.02 32.46 10.69
C ARG A 130 7.93 31.79 9.68
N GLU A 131 8.01 32.36 8.48
CA GLU A 131 8.75 31.74 7.35
C GLU A 131 10.25 31.54 7.62
N LYS A 132 10.91 32.46 8.35
CA LYS A 132 12.37 32.36 8.60
C LYS A 132 12.77 31.33 9.67
N PRO A 133 12.20 31.35 10.89
CA PRO A 133 12.56 30.35 11.92
C PRO A 133 12.23 28.91 11.50
N CYS A 134 11.16 28.72 10.72
CA CYS A 134 10.70 27.39 10.32
C CYS A 134 11.57 26.70 9.26
N LEU A 135 12.19 27.49 8.37
CA LEU A 135 13.19 26.97 7.44
C LEU A 135 14.53 26.68 8.15
N GLU A 136 14.83 27.45 9.21
CA GLU A 136 16.04 27.28 10.03
C GLU A 136 15.94 26.12 11.05
N ASP A 137 14.74 25.77 11.53
CA ASP A 137 14.50 24.65 12.48
C ASP A 137 14.27 23.27 11.84
N LEU A 138 14.40 23.16 10.51
CA LEU A 138 14.63 21.89 9.78
C LEU A 138 13.56 20.79 9.99
N THR A 139 12.28 21.10 9.86
CA THR A 139 11.20 20.07 9.76
C THR A 139 10.63 19.94 8.35
N ILE A 140 10.90 20.91 7.48
CA ILE A 140 10.47 20.94 6.08
C ILE A 140 11.71 20.90 5.18
N GLU A 141 11.68 20.07 4.13
CA GLU A 141 12.74 20.00 3.14
C GLU A 141 12.73 21.26 2.25
N THR A 142 13.90 21.71 1.79
CA THR A 142 14.00 22.92 0.96
C THR A 142 13.27 22.80 -0.39
N SER A 143 13.02 21.58 -0.84
CA SER A 143 12.26 21.24 -2.05
C SER A 143 10.74 21.25 -1.85
N PHE A 144 10.26 21.41 -0.61
CA PHE A 144 8.84 21.39 -0.30
C PHE A 144 8.10 22.54 -0.98
N ASP A 145 7.05 22.20 -1.72
CA ASP A 145 6.23 23.19 -2.41
C ASP A 145 5.31 23.91 -1.42
N MET A 146 5.54 25.21 -1.22
CA MET A 146 4.73 26.04 -0.34
C MET A 146 3.29 26.23 -0.83
N ALA A 147 2.94 25.88 -2.07
CA ALA A 147 1.54 25.81 -2.48
C ALA A 147 0.77 24.68 -1.75
N GLN A 148 1.46 23.69 -1.19
CA GLN A 148 0.86 22.60 -0.41
C GLN A 148 0.51 22.98 1.04
N ARG A 149 0.79 24.23 1.44
CA ARG A 149 0.46 24.80 2.77
C ARG A 149 -1.01 24.61 3.15
N ASP A 150 -1.92 24.81 2.19
CA ASP A 150 -3.36 24.68 2.45
C ASP A 150 -3.73 23.26 2.85
N ILE A 151 -3.16 22.24 2.19
CA ILE A 151 -3.38 20.82 2.54
C ILE A 151 -2.87 20.55 3.96
N LEU A 152 -1.69 21.08 4.31
CA LEU A 152 -1.09 20.92 5.63
C LEU A 152 -1.96 21.51 6.76
N SER A 153 -2.73 22.55 6.49
CA SER A 153 -3.67 23.10 7.48
C SER A 153 -4.86 22.16 7.76
N HIS A 154 -5.22 21.31 6.79
CA HIS A 154 -6.37 20.39 6.83
C HIS A 154 -6.04 18.96 7.24
N ILE A 155 -4.80 18.66 7.63
CA ILE A 155 -4.43 17.34 8.17
C ILE A 155 -4.55 17.26 9.70
N MET A 156 -4.78 16.06 10.23
CA MET A 156 -4.76 15.77 11.66
C MET A 156 -3.48 14.99 12.02
N PRO A 157 -2.39 15.67 12.42
CA PRO A 157 -1.10 15.02 12.66
C PRO A 157 -1.04 14.19 13.97
N ARG A 158 -2.21 13.84 14.57
CA ARG A 158 -2.25 13.03 15.80
C ARG A 158 -1.55 11.68 15.64
N SER A 159 -1.59 11.13 14.44
CA SER A 159 -0.90 9.91 14.07
C SER A 159 -0.68 9.89 12.56
N ILE A 160 0.42 9.26 12.14
CA ILE A 160 0.58 8.79 10.76
C ILE A 160 0.64 7.26 10.78
N HIS A 161 0.19 6.64 9.70
CA HIS A 161 0.04 5.20 9.56
C HIS A 161 0.57 4.72 8.20
N HIS A 162 0.60 3.41 8.02
CA HIS A 162 0.84 2.81 6.71
C HIS A 162 -0.30 3.18 5.76
N CYS A 163 0.01 3.55 4.52
CA CYS A 163 -1.03 3.86 3.55
C CYS A 163 -1.90 2.66 3.22
N SER A 164 -3.21 2.86 3.07
CA SER A 164 -4.04 1.83 2.45
C SER A 164 -3.53 1.52 1.03
N PRO A 165 -3.74 0.31 0.50
CA PRO A 165 -3.36 0.01 -0.88
C PRO A 165 -4.10 0.92 -1.89
N ALA A 166 -5.32 1.36 -1.57
CA ALA A 166 -6.07 2.32 -2.37
C ALA A 166 -5.37 3.68 -2.43
N SER A 167 -5.00 4.26 -1.28
CA SER A 167 -4.31 5.54 -1.21
C SER A 167 -2.94 5.48 -1.88
N LEU A 168 -2.19 4.39 -1.67
CA LEU A 168 -0.90 4.21 -2.33
C LEU A 168 -1.04 4.12 -3.86
N LYS A 169 -2.07 3.40 -4.35
CA LYS A 169 -2.35 3.28 -5.79
C LYS A 169 -2.63 4.64 -6.43
N MET A 170 -3.34 5.53 -5.75
CA MET A 170 -3.66 6.87 -6.27
C MET A 170 -2.40 7.72 -6.50
N VAL A 171 -1.44 7.63 -5.58
CA VAL A 171 -0.24 8.48 -5.63
C VAL A 171 0.95 7.79 -6.31
N TRP A 172 0.83 6.50 -6.66
CA TRP A 172 1.95 5.68 -7.11
C TRP A 172 2.68 6.28 -8.32
N THR A 173 1.94 6.83 -9.28
CA THR A 173 2.50 7.45 -10.48
C THR A 173 3.13 8.82 -10.24
N GLU A 174 2.91 9.42 -9.08
CA GLU A 174 3.48 10.71 -8.68
C GLU A 174 4.75 10.56 -7.83
N ILE A 175 5.15 9.32 -7.51
CA ILE A 175 6.34 9.04 -6.73
C ILE A 175 7.55 9.05 -7.66
N ASP A 176 8.37 10.08 -7.52
CA ASP A 176 9.62 10.19 -8.27
C ASP A 176 10.69 9.26 -7.70
N PRO A 177 11.44 8.52 -8.54
CA PRO A 177 12.63 7.80 -8.11
C PRO A 177 13.70 8.77 -7.59
N ALA A 178 14.27 8.48 -6.42
CA ALA A 178 15.36 9.26 -5.85
C ALA A 178 16.49 8.31 -5.42
N PRO A 179 17.38 7.91 -6.34
CA PRO A 179 18.36 6.84 -6.11
C PRO A 179 19.45 7.19 -5.08
N ASN A 180 19.52 8.43 -4.61
CA ASN A 180 20.52 8.89 -3.65
C ASN A 180 19.91 9.43 -2.34
N GLU A 181 18.59 9.35 -2.18
CA GLU A 181 17.88 9.93 -1.05
C GLU A 181 17.01 8.86 -0.39
N LYS A 182 17.27 8.60 0.89
CA LYS A 182 16.41 7.72 1.68
C LYS A 182 15.12 8.43 2.02
N ARG A 183 14.01 7.82 1.64
CA ARG A 183 12.67 8.37 1.86
C ARG A 183 11.73 7.29 2.37
N PHE A 184 10.63 7.71 2.96
CA PHE A 184 9.51 6.82 3.18
C PHE A 184 8.19 7.53 2.93
N ILE A 185 7.18 6.74 2.59
CA ILE A 185 5.79 7.20 2.44
C ILE A 185 4.97 6.63 3.59
N SER A 186 4.10 7.48 4.10
CA SER A 186 3.09 7.15 5.12
C SER A 186 1.82 7.94 4.83
N CYS A 187 0.73 7.61 5.48
CA CYS A 187 -0.54 8.31 5.32
C CYS A 187 -0.97 8.94 6.65
N VAL A 188 -1.75 10.00 6.54
CA VAL A 188 -2.38 10.72 7.66
C VAL A 188 -3.84 10.96 7.32
N LYS A 189 -4.71 11.06 8.32
CA LYS A 189 -6.10 11.48 8.09
C LYS A 189 -6.21 13.00 7.93
N ASN A 190 -6.96 13.45 6.94
CA ASN A 190 -7.42 14.84 6.88
C ASN A 190 -8.59 15.06 7.86
N LEU A 191 -9.10 16.30 7.92
CA LEU A 191 -10.27 16.66 8.74
C LEU A 191 -11.57 15.97 8.31
N GLU A 192 -11.59 15.39 7.11
CA GLU A 192 -12.72 14.67 6.50
C GLU A 192 -12.57 13.13 6.64
N ASP A 193 -11.57 12.67 7.41
CA ASP A 193 -11.22 11.25 7.63
C ASP A 193 -10.73 10.50 6.36
N GLU A 194 -10.25 11.24 5.36
CA GLU A 194 -9.63 10.70 4.17
C GLU A 194 -8.12 10.54 4.36
N ASP A 195 -7.55 9.50 3.73
CA ASP A 195 -6.11 9.25 3.75
C ASP A 195 -5.37 10.21 2.80
N VAL A 196 -4.44 10.99 3.36
CA VAL A 196 -3.50 11.84 2.62
C VAL A 196 -2.12 11.22 2.72
N ALA A 197 -1.51 10.90 1.58
CA ALA A 197 -0.15 10.37 1.56
C ALA A 197 0.88 11.50 1.74
N ILE A 198 1.93 11.19 2.49
CA ILE A 198 3.00 12.10 2.86
C ILE A 198 4.34 11.42 2.61
N GLU A 199 5.24 12.12 1.93
CA GLU A 199 6.62 11.70 1.73
C GLU A 199 7.53 12.42 2.71
N PHE A 200 8.38 11.65 3.37
CA PHE A 200 9.43 12.15 4.25
C PHE A 200 10.81 11.77 3.71
N SER A 201 11.77 12.70 3.80
CA SER A 201 13.18 12.39 3.57
C SER A 201 13.92 12.13 4.88
N ILE A 202 14.91 11.24 4.83
CA ILE A 202 15.76 10.84 5.95
C ILE A 202 17.15 11.39 5.67
N ARG A 203 17.62 12.37 6.44
CA ARG A 203 19.00 12.86 6.29
C ARG A 203 20.00 11.77 6.65
N GLU A 204 20.90 11.46 5.72
CA GLU A 204 21.94 10.46 5.91
C GLU A 204 23.17 10.98 6.68
N LYS A 205 23.40 12.30 6.66
CA LYS A 205 24.56 12.96 7.28
C LYS A 205 24.11 14.06 8.24
N GLY A 206 24.83 14.20 9.35
CA GLY A 206 24.49 15.14 10.44
C GLY A 206 23.43 14.55 11.38
N ASP A 207 22.56 15.41 11.91
CA ASP A 207 21.41 14.95 12.67
C ASP A 207 20.48 14.16 11.73
N LYS A 208 20.20 12.89 12.04
CA LYS A 208 19.32 11.98 11.29
C LYS A 208 17.84 12.37 11.38
N ARG A 209 17.55 13.66 11.22
CA ARG A 209 16.22 14.23 11.28
C ARG A 209 15.43 13.80 10.05
N LEU A 210 14.14 13.58 10.28
CA LEU A 210 13.16 13.43 9.22
C LEU A 210 12.72 14.82 8.76
N LEU A 211 12.52 14.98 7.46
CA LEU A 211 12.01 16.20 6.87
C LEU A 211 10.76 15.91 6.06
N LEU A 212 9.76 16.78 6.19
CA LEU A 212 8.58 16.77 5.32
C LEU A 212 9.02 17.19 3.91
N ARG A 213 8.81 16.32 2.93
CA ARG A 213 9.25 16.53 1.55
C ARG A 213 8.12 16.85 0.59
N LYS A 214 7.04 16.07 0.66
CA LYS A 214 5.89 16.21 -0.26
C LYS A 214 4.62 15.77 0.44
N ILE A 215 3.54 16.51 0.21
CA ILE A 215 2.17 16.08 0.51
C ILE A 215 1.53 15.74 -0.82
N PHE A 216 1.06 14.51 -0.98
CA PHE A 216 0.29 14.13 -2.16
C PHE A 216 -1.15 14.62 -1.96
N LYS A 217 -1.75 15.18 -3.01
CA LYS A 217 -3.14 15.64 -2.95
C LYS A 217 -4.05 14.41 -3.07
N SER A 218 -4.91 14.17 -2.08
CA SER A 218 -6.04 13.25 -2.27
C SER A 218 -7.02 13.91 -3.26
N LEU A 219 -7.47 13.16 -4.27
CA LEU A 219 -8.46 13.62 -5.24
C LEU A 219 -9.87 13.54 -4.66
#